data_AF-A0A1G6YVS2-F1
#
_entry.id   AF-A0A1G6YVS2-F1
#
_cell.length_a   1.000
_cell.length_b   1.000
_cell.length_c   1.000
_cell.angle_alpha   90.00
_cell.angle_beta   90.00
_cell.angle_gamma   90.00
#
_symmetry.space_group_name_H-M   'P 1'
#
loop_
_entity.id
_entity.type
_entity.pdbx_description
1 polymer ?
#
loop_
_entity_poly.entity_id
_entity_poly.type
_entity_poly.pdbx_seq_one_letter_code
_entity_poly.pdbx_strand_id
1 'polypeptide(L)' 'MQVHQNLPADQTTEALEETAAAQTRRDENDYLREILTARVYDVARETELERAPNLSARLRNPVFLKR' A
#
# COMPACT_ATOMS: atom_id res chain seq x y z
N MET A 1 15.21 -26.91 -47.44
CA MET A 1 14.17 -25.88 -47.27
C MET A 1 13.33 -26.24 -46.04
N GLN A 2 13.83 -25.94 -44.83
CA GLN A 2 12.98 -25.90 -43.64
C GLN A 2 13.15 -24.51 -43.04
N VAL A 3 12.04 -23.81 -43.02
CA VAL A 3 11.89 -22.42 -42.60
C VAL A 3 12.06 -22.32 -41.08
N HIS A 4 12.94 -21.43 -40.64
CA HIS A 4 13.00 -21.03 -39.24
C HIS A 4 11.81 -20.08 -38.99
N GLN A 5 10.74 -20.57 -38.35
CA GLN A 5 9.73 -19.69 -37.80
C GLN A 5 10.12 -19.30 -36.37
N ASN A 6 10.24 -17.98 -36.17
CA ASN A 6 10.50 -17.32 -34.90
C ASN A 6 9.46 -17.70 -33.82
N LEU A 7 9.96 -17.89 -32.60
CA LEU A 7 9.18 -17.88 -31.36
C LEU A 7 8.74 -16.45 -31.01
N PRO A 8 7.49 -16.21 -30.59
CA PRO A 8 7.05 -14.90 -30.09
C PRO A 8 7.49 -14.74 -28.62
N ALA A 9 8.67 -14.17 -28.40
CA ALA A 9 9.22 -13.94 -27.06
C ALA A 9 8.60 -12.73 -26.32
N ASP A 10 7.68 -11.99 -26.95
CA ASP A 10 7.16 -10.73 -26.40
C ASP A 10 5.94 -10.93 -25.47
N GLN A 11 5.14 -11.98 -25.70
CA GLN A 11 3.87 -12.19 -24.97
C GLN A 11 4.04 -12.81 -23.57
N THR A 12 5.19 -13.43 -23.28
CA THR A 12 5.42 -14.08 -21.97
C THR A 12 5.82 -13.07 -20.89
N THR A 13 6.44 -11.95 -21.27
CA THR A 13 6.87 -10.92 -20.32
C THR A 13 5.69 -10.12 -19.78
N GLU A 14 4.72 -9.77 -20.64
CA GLU A 14 3.53 -8.99 -20.27
C GLU A 14 2.58 -9.75 -19.31
N ALA A 15 2.40 -11.05 -19.53
CA ALA A 15 1.53 -11.89 -18.68
C ALA A 15 2.06 -12.08 -17.26
N LEU A 16 3.39 -12.12 -17.08
CA LEU A 16 4.01 -12.25 -15.76
C LEU A 16 3.94 -10.93 -14.98
N GLU A 17 4.05 -9.78 -15.65
CA GLU A 17 3.92 -8.47 -15.01
C GLU A 17 2.47 -8.17 -14.56
N GLU A 18 1.47 -8.58 -15.34
CA GLU A 18 0.05 -8.37 -14.99
C GLU A 18 -0.38 -9.20 -13.76
N THR A 19 0.14 -10.42 -13.62
CA THR A 19 -0.10 -11.25 -12.43
C THR A 19 0.52 -10.68 -11.17
N ALA A 20 1.71 -10.09 -11.24
CA ALA A 20 2.38 -9.47 -10.09
C ALA A 20 1.64 -8.22 -9.57
N ALA A 21 1.18 -7.35 -10.46
CA ALA A 21 0.39 -6.16 -10.08
C ALA A 21 -1.02 -6.50 -9.56
N ALA A 22 -1.61 -7.62 -10.01
CA ALA A 22 -2.85 -8.15 -9.44
C ALA A 22 -2.64 -8.80 -8.06
N GLN A 23 -1.48 -9.44 -7.84
CA GLN A 23 -1.08 -10.00 -6.56
C GLN A 23 -0.91 -8.90 -5.49
N THR A 24 -0.18 -7.83 -5.79
CA THR A 24 -0.01 -6.69 -4.86
C THR A 24 -1.35 -6.06 -4.45
N ARG A 25 -2.31 -5.94 -5.38
CA ARG A 25 -3.67 -5.42 -5.08
C ARG A 25 -4.50 -6.36 -4.19
N ARG A 26 -4.26 -7.68 -4.27
CA ARG A 26 -4.84 -8.65 -3.31
C ARG A 26 -4.23 -8.46 -1.93
N ASP A 27 -2.91 -8.32 -1.86
CA ASP A 27 -2.18 -8.13 -0.61
C ASP A 27 -2.61 -6.84 0.12
N GLU A 28 -2.84 -5.74 -0.61
CA GLU A 28 -3.37 -4.48 -0.05
C GLU A 28 -4.73 -4.65 0.65
N ASN A 29 -5.63 -5.45 0.06
CA ASN A 29 -6.95 -5.70 0.65
C ASN A 29 -6.87 -6.62 1.87
N ASP A 30 -5.91 -7.55 1.87
CA ASP A 30 -5.72 -8.47 2.98
C ASP A 30 -5.15 -7.74 4.21
N TYR A 31 -4.18 -6.84 4.03
CA TYR A 31 -3.71 -5.96 5.11
C TYR A 31 -4.81 -5.05 5.67
N LEU A 32 -5.66 -4.48 4.82
CA LEU A 32 -6.79 -3.67 5.29
C LEU A 32 -7.76 -4.50 6.13
N ARG A 33 -8.06 -5.73 5.70
CA ARG A 33 -8.91 -6.66 6.46
C ARG A 33 -8.28 -6.98 7.82
N GLU A 34 -6.97 -7.21 7.88
CA GLU A 34 -6.25 -7.45 9.14
C GLU A 34 -6.31 -6.23 10.08
N ILE A 35 -6.06 -5.02 9.58
CA ILE A 35 -6.13 -3.78 10.39
C ILE A 35 -7.52 -3.58 10.99
N LEU A 36 -8.57 -3.77 10.20
CA LEU A 36 -9.95 -3.53 10.64
C LEU A 36 -10.49 -4.59 11.60
N THR A 37 -9.95 -5.81 11.55
CA THR A 37 -10.40 -6.94 12.40
C THR A 37 -9.50 -7.18 13.62
N ALA A 38 -8.37 -6.47 13.71
CA ALA A 38 -7.44 -6.61 14.83
C ALA A 38 -8.07 -6.17 16.15
N ARG A 39 -7.93 -7.00 17.19
CA ARG A 39 -8.40 -6.72 18.56
C ARG A 39 -7.41 -5.89 19.37
N VAL A 40 -6.97 -4.76 18.81
CA VAL A 40 -5.98 -3.90 19.46
C VAL A 40 -6.54 -3.20 20.70
N TYR A 41 -7.84 -2.92 20.73
CA TYR A 41 -8.48 -2.18 21.81
C TYR A 41 -8.72 -2.96 23.09
N ASP A 42 -8.46 -4.28 23.07
CA ASP A 42 -8.46 -5.10 24.28
C ASP A 42 -7.40 -4.61 25.28
N VAL A 43 -6.32 -3.99 24.78
CA VAL A 43 -5.19 -3.49 25.58
C VAL A 43 -4.85 -2.03 25.25
N ALA A 44 -4.92 -1.63 23.98
CA ALA A 44 -4.62 -0.28 23.56
C ALA A 44 -5.85 0.63 23.69
N ARG A 45 -5.58 1.91 23.91
CA ARG A 45 -6.61 2.96 23.81
C ARG A 45 -6.27 3.87 22.64
N GLU A 46 -7.30 4.45 22.02
CA GLU A 46 -7.06 5.53 21.08
C GLU A 46 -6.42 6.72 21.81
N THR A 47 -5.30 7.19 21.27
CA THR A 47 -4.60 8.36 21.80
C THR A 47 -5.04 9.63 21.10
N GLU A 48 -4.98 10.75 21.82
CA GLU A 48 -5.42 12.04 21.30
C GLU A 48 -4.60 12.49 20.09
N LEU A 49 -5.27 13.19 19.18
CA LEU A 49 -4.65 13.91 18.07
C LEU A 49 -4.54 15.40 18.45
N GLU A 50 -3.35 15.82 18.87
CA GLU A 50 -3.14 17.16 19.41
C GLU A 50 -2.65 18.13 18.33
N ARG A 51 -3.26 19.31 18.25
CA ARG A 51 -2.78 20.37 17.36
C ARG A 51 -1.51 21.01 17.93
N ALA A 52 -0.46 21.15 17.11
CA ALA A 52 0.80 21.79 17.50
C ALA A 52 0.86 23.25 16.99
N PRO A 53 0.41 24.26 17.77
CA PRO A 53 0.26 25.63 17.27
C PRO A 53 1.57 26.28 16.86
N ASN A 54 2.63 26.10 17.66
CA ASN A 54 3.94 26.72 17.39
C ASN A 54 4.59 26.16 16.12
N LEU A 55 4.53 24.83 15.95
CA LEU A 55 5.07 24.18 14.75
C LEU A 55 4.22 24.50 13.52
N SER A 56 2.90 24.55 13.68
CA SER A 56 1.98 24.94 12.61
C SER A 56 2.25 26.35 12.12
N ALA A 57 2.46 27.30 13.04
CA ALA A 57 2.78 28.68 12.71
C ALA A 57 4.15 28.78 11.99
N ARG A 58 5.16 28.05 12.47
CA ARG A 58 6.50 28.03 11.86
C ARG A 58 6.50 27.48 10.45
N LEU A 59 5.77 26.39 10.21
CA LEU A 59 5.72 25.72 8.91
C LEU A 59 4.64 26.27 7.98
N ARG A 60 3.78 27.16 8.49
CA ARG A 60 2.58 27.67 7.81
C ARG A 60 1.67 26.56 7.29
N ASN A 61 1.62 25.44 8.02
CA ASN A 61 0.79 24.27 7.71
C ASN A 61 0.12 23.77 9.00
N PRO A 62 -1.10 23.21 8.96
CA PRO A 62 -1.69 22.60 10.14
C PRO A 62 -0.94 21.31 10.49
N VAL A 63 -0.27 21.30 11.65
CA VAL A 63 0.47 20.15 12.15
C VAL A 63 -0.21 19.59 13.39
N PHE A 64 -0.40 18.27 13.37
CA PHE A 64 -0.98 17.51 14.46
C PHE A 64 0.00 16.41 14.90
N LEU A 65 -0.03 16.09 16.19
CA LEU A 65 0.79 15.05 16.80
C LEU A 65 -0.12 13.94 17.31
N LYS A 66 0.17 12.69 16.93
CA LYS A 66 -0.44 11.52 17.55
C LYS A 66 0.36 11.18 18.81
N ARG A 67 -0.31 11.18 19.96
CA ARG A 67 0.30 10.90 21.27
C ARG A 67 0.41 9.42 21.56
#